data_AF-A0A8H8QTT4-F1
#
_entry.id   AF-A0A8H8QTT4-F1
#
_cell.length_a   1.000
_cell.length_b   1.000
_cell.length_c   1.000
_cell.angle_alpha   90.00
_cell.angle_beta   90.00
_cell.angle_gamma   90.00
#
_symmetry.space_group_name_H-M   'P 1'
#
loop_
_entity.id
_entity.type
_entity.pdbx_description
1 polymer ?
#
loop_
_entity_poly.entity_id
_entity_poly.type
_entity_poly.pdbx_seq_one_letter_code
_entity_poly.pdbx_strand_id
1 'polypeptide(L)'
;MSKTNSLSAMRRSPSLSRLLLAAIPLLCLIQTVSAYHMNPFFERNANPLPRPARWGPPMKRDSIPLVISNNCAETIWPAIGTQAGTGAGTGGFELSPGNSKSLTVSGDWQGRVWGRTNCSFNVAGNGASNLNGVDGSGAACVTGDCAGVLSCVLTGRTPITLAEFDLAGGTGGEQTFYDISLVDGYNLPMQVIYIPGNNPKLKNIPPNLTNAACIATAGLMSAPAGSGTSGNATTTANPLPYESRQDSKSIASWCPWDLQVKQPTKPGDGVYPYPDDNIQRPIFDPCLSACAKNNLPKDCCTGSYNDAKKCKPGLYSRNAKAVCPDVYSFAFDDQTSTFVIPTGGGWEVKFCPEGRSTNIINTFKSQLGALGQSGLTKAIEDAAANMTIIEEGAKKSGAERVRGEPAMGRGSLGALVVVVAWAVLC
;
A
#
# COMPACT_ATOMS: atom_id res chain seq x y z
N MET A 1 -30.90 72.85 -43.14
CA MET A 1 -30.01 73.11 -44.31
C MET A 1 -28.57 73.09 -43.78
N SER A 2 -27.68 72.20 -44.28
CA SER A 2 -26.60 72.50 -45.26
C SER A 2 -25.70 73.70 -44.88
N LYS A 3 -24.36 73.66 -44.92
CA LYS A 3 -23.39 72.66 -45.46
C LYS A 3 -21.95 72.89 -44.93
N THR A 4 -21.17 71.80 -44.77
CA THR A 4 -19.73 71.56 -45.06
C THR A 4 -18.90 72.69 -45.73
N ASN A 5 -17.61 72.99 -45.46
CA ASN A 5 -16.32 72.22 -45.54
C ASN A 5 -15.13 73.20 -45.18
N SER A 6 -13.80 72.91 -45.12
CA SER A 6 -12.92 71.74 -44.84
C SER A 6 -11.40 72.16 -44.95
N LEU A 7 -10.44 71.24 -44.76
CA LEU A 7 -8.96 71.28 -45.03
C LEU A 7 -8.03 72.15 -44.12
N SER A 8 -6.68 71.96 -44.06
CA SER A 8 -5.81 70.78 -43.73
C SER A 8 -4.31 71.13 -44.00
N ALA A 9 -3.35 70.78 -43.12
CA ALA A 9 -1.91 70.76 -43.44
C ALA A 9 -1.01 69.93 -42.47
N MET A 10 -0.02 69.23 -43.06
CA MET A 10 1.07 68.44 -42.43
C MET A 10 2.28 69.33 -41.95
N ARG A 11 3.41 68.90 -41.33
CA ARG A 11 4.17 67.62 -41.31
C ARG A 11 5.34 67.63 -40.27
N ARG A 12 5.91 66.43 -40.01
CA ARG A 12 7.36 66.05 -39.77
C ARG A 12 7.81 65.53 -38.39
N SER A 13 8.68 64.51 -38.47
CA SER A 13 9.49 63.85 -37.43
C SER A 13 10.87 63.46 -38.01
N PRO A 14 11.89 63.25 -37.16
CA PRO A 14 12.90 62.19 -37.35
C PRO A 14 13.37 61.58 -36.00
N SER A 15 14.49 60.86 -35.88
CA SER A 15 14.64 59.42 -36.15
C SER A 15 15.69 58.80 -35.18
N LEU A 16 15.83 57.47 -35.14
CA LEU A 16 16.70 56.75 -34.18
C LEU A 16 18.21 56.79 -34.51
N SER A 17 19.07 56.69 -33.47
CA SER A 17 20.00 55.55 -33.22
C SER A 17 21.42 55.91 -32.74
N ARG A 18 21.96 55.09 -31.79
CA ARG A 18 23.34 55.01 -31.24
C ARG A 18 23.78 56.12 -30.26
N LEU A 19 24.53 55.86 -29.17
CA LEU A 19 24.92 54.63 -28.42
C LEU A 19 25.48 55.03 -27.03
N LEU A 20 25.38 54.14 -26.03
CA LEU A 20 26.23 54.04 -24.80
C LEU A 20 26.30 55.20 -23.78
N LEU A 21 25.66 55.06 -22.60
CA LEU A 21 26.29 54.61 -21.33
C LEU A 21 25.38 54.79 -20.09
N ALA A 22 25.52 53.86 -19.12
CA ALA A 22 25.04 53.90 -17.72
C ALA A 22 23.52 53.94 -17.40
N ALA A 23 22.91 52.77 -17.17
CA ALA A 23 21.89 52.54 -16.11
C ALA A 23 21.41 51.06 -16.02
N ILE A 24 22.05 50.23 -15.17
CA ILE A 24 21.60 48.91 -14.66
C ILE A 24 22.22 48.82 -13.24
N PRO A 25 21.55 48.32 -12.16
CA PRO A 25 20.46 47.34 -12.15
C PRO A 25 19.20 47.68 -11.33
N LEU A 26 18.03 47.32 -11.87
CA LEU A 26 16.95 46.73 -11.08
C LEU A 26 16.03 45.88 -11.98
N LEU A 27 16.44 44.64 -12.26
CA LEU A 27 15.66 43.72 -13.10
C LEU A 27 15.85 42.27 -12.66
N CYS A 28 15.06 41.87 -11.68
CA CYS A 28 14.73 40.48 -11.39
C CYS A 28 13.34 40.46 -10.74
N LEU A 29 12.58 39.36 -10.87
CA LEU A 29 11.17 39.22 -10.45
C LEU A 29 10.12 39.90 -11.36
N ILE A 30 10.11 39.53 -12.65
CA ILE A 30 8.83 39.38 -13.37
C ILE A 30 8.49 37.90 -13.33
N GLN A 31 7.62 37.49 -12.39
CA GLN A 31 6.92 36.22 -12.51
C GLN A 31 5.61 36.45 -13.26
N THR A 32 5.49 35.79 -14.41
CA THR A 32 4.23 35.68 -15.13
C THR A 32 3.27 34.81 -14.32
N VAL A 33 2.38 35.43 -13.54
CA VAL A 33 1.31 34.70 -12.85
C VAL A 33 0.28 34.27 -13.90
N SER A 34 0.44 33.04 -14.40
CA SER A 34 -0.52 32.41 -15.30
C SER A 34 -1.82 32.13 -14.55
N ALA A 35 -2.94 32.48 -15.16
CA ALA A 35 -4.26 32.37 -14.55
C ALA A 35 -4.76 30.91 -14.48
N TYR A 36 -4.35 30.17 -13.45
CA TYR A 36 -4.86 28.83 -13.15
C TYR A 36 -4.99 28.58 -11.63
N HIS A 37 -5.93 29.27 -10.98
CA HIS A 37 -6.54 28.78 -9.74
C HIS A 37 -7.95 29.34 -9.60
N MET A 38 -8.96 28.48 -9.81
CA MET A 38 -10.25 28.46 -9.11
C MET A 38 -11.01 27.22 -9.62
N ASN A 39 -10.91 26.13 -8.86
CA ASN A 39 -11.74 24.93 -9.07
C ASN A 39 -12.68 24.84 -7.85
N PRO A 40 -14.00 25.03 -8.00
CA PRO A 40 -14.89 25.43 -6.90
C PRO A 40 -15.21 24.35 -5.84
N PHE A 41 -14.41 23.29 -5.75
CA PHE A 41 -14.54 22.23 -4.74
C PHE A 41 -13.68 22.45 -3.48
N PHE A 42 -12.85 23.50 -3.43
CA PHE A 42 -11.93 23.77 -2.31
C PHE A 42 -12.08 25.17 -1.68
N GLU A 43 -13.31 25.58 -1.37
CA GLU A 43 -13.54 26.67 -0.41
C GLU A 43 -14.64 26.33 0.62
N ARG A 44 -14.21 25.72 1.74
CA ARG A 44 -14.56 26.11 3.13
C ARG A 44 -14.06 25.05 4.13
N ASN A 45 -12.76 25.14 4.45
CA ASN A 45 -12.15 24.88 5.77
C ASN A 45 -10.63 24.77 5.59
N ALA A 46 -9.99 25.87 5.20
CA ALA A 46 -8.55 26.00 5.41
C ALA A 46 -8.31 26.13 6.92
N ASN A 47 -7.47 25.25 7.48
CA ASN A 47 -7.29 24.99 8.92
C ASN A 47 -8.45 24.24 9.61
N PRO A 48 -8.67 22.94 9.31
CA PRO A 48 -9.14 22.06 10.35
C PRO A 48 -8.10 22.07 11.48
N LEU A 49 -8.50 22.41 12.71
CA LEU A 49 -7.65 22.12 13.87
C LEU A 49 -7.34 20.62 13.85
N PRO A 50 -6.06 20.20 14.02
CA PRO A 50 -5.73 18.79 14.03
C PRO A 50 -6.51 18.13 15.17
N ARG A 51 -7.52 17.32 14.82
CA ARG A 51 -8.21 16.50 15.81
C ARG A 51 -7.14 15.56 16.39
N PRO A 52 -6.89 15.56 17.70
CA PRO A 52 -5.87 14.69 18.26
C PRO A 52 -6.21 13.24 17.90
N ALA A 53 -5.23 12.50 17.37
CA ALA A 53 -5.39 11.10 17.00
C ALA A 53 -5.94 10.33 18.21
N ARG A 54 -7.16 9.79 18.06
CA ARG A 54 -7.83 9.10 19.16
C ARG A 54 -7.26 7.70 19.24
N TRP A 55 -6.31 7.50 20.14
CA TRP A 55 -5.71 6.20 20.43
C TRP A 55 -6.73 5.08 20.66
N GLY A 56 -7.89 5.40 21.24
CA GLY A 56 -8.99 4.48 21.46
C GLY A 56 -8.88 3.69 22.77
N PRO A 57 -9.59 2.55 22.90
CA PRO A 57 -10.52 1.97 21.93
C PRO A 57 -11.82 2.81 21.78
N PRO A 58 -12.61 2.62 20.71
CA PRO A 58 -13.94 3.23 20.58
C PRO A 58 -14.94 2.68 21.61
N MET A 59 -16.03 3.42 21.84
CA MET A 59 -17.16 2.94 22.62
C MET A 59 -17.94 1.88 21.81
N LYS A 60 -18.52 0.88 22.50
CA LYS A 60 -19.16 -0.33 21.91
C LYS A 60 -20.17 -0.12 20.77
N ARG A 61 -20.73 1.09 20.59
CA ARG A 61 -21.70 1.37 19.52
C ARG A 61 -21.06 1.56 18.14
N ASP A 62 -19.78 1.96 18.11
CA ASP A 62 -19.07 2.31 16.87
C ASP A 62 -17.90 1.34 16.59
N SER A 63 -17.85 0.21 17.30
CA SER A 63 -16.72 -0.74 17.31
C SER A 63 -16.75 -1.74 16.15
N ILE A 64 -15.78 -1.63 15.24
CA ILE A 64 -15.42 -2.65 14.26
C ILE A 64 -14.36 -3.59 14.86
N PRO A 65 -14.54 -4.93 14.80
CA PRO A 65 -13.52 -5.87 15.24
C PRO A 65 -12.22 -5.77 14.44
N LEU A 66 -11.08 -5.76 15.13
CA LEU A 66 -9.74 -5.93 14.56
C LEU A 66 -9.02 -7.02 15.36
N VAL A 67 -8.87 -8.20 14.78
CA VAL A 67 -8.16 -9.34 15.38
C VAL A 67 -6.75 -9.39 14.82
N ILE A 68 -5.75 -9.59 15.66
CA ILE A 68 -4.36 -9.74 15.26
C ILE A 68 -3.87 -11.12 15.67
N SER A 69 -3.39 -11.93 14.72
CA SER A 69 -3.00 -13.33 14.95
C SER A 69 -1.54 -13.59 14.56
N ASN A 70 -0.81 -14.31 15.43
CA ASN A 70 0.55 -14.76 15.13
C ASN A 70 0.56 -16.26 14.79
N ASN A 71 0.70 -16.61 13.51
CA ASN A 71 0.95 -17.97 13.06
C ASN A 71 2.45 -18.22 12.78
N CYS A 72 3.34 -17.28 13.09
CA CYS A 72 4.79 -17.47 12.99
C CYS A 72 5.28 -18.42 14.09
N ALA A 73 6.37 -19.15 13.82
CA ALA A 73 7.03 -20.00 14.81
C ALA A 73 7.69 -19.22 15.97
N GLU A 74 7.88 -17.90 15.79
CA GLU A 74 8.55 -17.01 16.73
C GLU A 74 7.59 -15.94 17.28
N THR A 75 7.91 -15.39 18.45
CA THR A 75 7.21 -14.22 18.98
C THR A 75 7.42 -13.02 18.05
N ILE A 76 6.32 -12.33 17.75
CA ILE A 76 6.34 -11.05 17.03
C ILE A 76 5.76 -9.96 17.92
N TRP A 77 6.03 -8.70 17.56
CA TRP A 77 5.42 -7.56 18.23
C TRP A 77 4.58 -6.78 17.21
N PRO A 78 3.29 -7.10 17.04
CA PRO A 78 2.44 -6.35 16.14
C PRO A 78 2.38 -4.87 16.55
N ALA A 79 2.19 -4.03 15.56
CA ALA A 79 2.12 -2.59 15.66
C ALA A 79 0.92 -2.08 14.87
N ILE A 80 0.30 -1.01 15.37
CA ILE A 80 -0.95 -0.45 14.84
C ILE A 80 -0.79 1.07 14.79
N GLY A 81 -0.70 1.62 13.58
CA GLY A 81 -0.73 3.06 13.32
C GLY A 81 -2.16 3.51 13.06
N THR A 82 -2.62 4.58 13.72
CA THR A 82 -3.92 5.22 13.47
C THR A 82 -3.68 6.59 12.84
N GLN A 83 -4.14 6.77 11.59
CA GLN A 83 -4.09 8.05 10.86
C GLN A 83 -5.37 8.86 11.06
N ALA A 84 -6.54 8.20 11.07
CA ALA A 84 -7.84 8.84 11.31
C ALA A 84 -8.80 7.92 12.08
N GLY A 85 -9.93 8.49 12.52
CA GLY A 85 -10.91 7.80 13.38
C GLY A 85 -10.41 7.58 14.81
N THR A 86 -10.82 6.47 15.41
CA THR A 86 -10.46 6.02 16.76
C THR A 86 -9.82 4.63 16.69
N GLY A 87 -8.57 4.54 17.14
CA GLY A 87 -7.73 3.35 17.06
C GLY A 87 -8.04 2.27 18.10
N ALA A 88 -7.12 1.31 18.21
CA ALA A 88 -7.30 0.06 18.94
C ALA A 88 -7.09 0.13 20.48
N GLY A 89 -6.78 1.30 21.03
CA GLY A 89 -6.33 1.48 22.42
C GLY A 89 -4.86 1.13 22.67
N THR A 90 -4.13 0.76 21.62
CA THR A 90 -2.71 0.37 21.68
C THR A 90 -2.08 0.59 20.31
N GLY A 91 -0.85 1.12 20.27
CA GLY A 91 -0.03 1.20 19.06
C GLY A 91 0.83 -0.03 18.82
N GLY A 92 0.79 -1.03 19.71
CA GLY A 92 1.58 -2.25 19.59
C GLY A 92 1.76 -3.01 20.90
N PHE A 93 2.05 -4.30 20.79
CA PHE A 93 2.12 -5.25 21.90
C PHE A 93 2.94 -6.48 21.49
N GLU A 94 3.28 -7.33 22.45
CA GLU A 94 3.89 -8.66 22.19
C GLU A 94 2.82 -9.71 21.89
N LEU A 95 3.09 -10.61 20.94
CA LEU A 95 2.20 -11.71 20.57
C LEU A 95 2.99 -12.99 20.30
N SER A 96 2.93 -13.94 21.23
CA SER A 96 3.61 -15.24 21.13
C SER A 96 3.03 -16.12 20.00
N PRO A 97 3.76 -17.15 19.53
CA PRO A 97 3.28 -18.11 18.53
C PRO A 97 1.91 -18.71 18.86
N GLY A 98 1.05 -18.83 17.86
CA GLY A 98 -0.29 -19.43 17.97
C GLY A 98 -1.34 -18.57 18.68
N ASN A 99 -0.98 -17.41 19.24
CA ASN A 99 -1.90 -16.54 19.94
C ASN A 99 -2.54 -15.48 19.03
N SER A 100 -3.74 -15.06 19.41
CA SER A 100 -4.47 -13.95 18.79
C SER A 100 -4.90 -12.92 19.83
N LYS A 101 -4.96 -11.65 19.44
CA LYS A 101 -5.47 -10.54 20.25
C LYS A 101 -6.66 -9.88 19.57
N SER A 102 -7.82 -9.90 20.22
CA SER A 102 -9.02 -9.20 19.75
C SER A 102 -9.00 -7.74 20.21
N LEU A 103 -9.12 -6.82 19.26
CA LEU A 103 -9.18 -5.37 19.45
C LEU A 103 -10.41 -4.81 18.72
N THR A 104 -10.65 -3.51 18.86
CA THR A 104 -11.71 -2.80 18.12
C THR A 104 -11.24 -1.43 17.69
N VAL A 105 -11.58 -1.03 16.47
CA VAL A 105 -11.37 0.32 15.92
C VAL A 105 -12.72 0.94 15.53
N SER A 106 -12.79 2.25 15.30
CA SER A 106 -14.07 2.86 14.89
C SER A 106 -14.43 2.54 13.43
N GLY A 107 -15.71 2.70 13.09
CA GLY A 107 -16.20 2.56 11.71
C GLY A 107 -15.57 3.52 10.70
N ASP A 108 -15.00 4.64 11.16
CA ASP A 108 -14.27 5.64 10.35
C ASP A 108 -12.74 5.54 10.49
N TRP A 109 -12.23 4.41 11.00
CA TRP A 109 -10.79 4.24 11.21
C TRP A 109 -10.02 4.18 9.89
N GLN A 110 -8.94 4.96 9.83
CA GLN A 110 -7.90 4.84 8.81
C GLN A 110 -6.58 4.54 9.51
N GLY A 111 -5.91 3.49 9.06
CA GLY A 111 -4.77 2.97 9.80
C GLY A 111 -4.06 1.82 9.12
N ARG A 112 -2.95 1.41 9.73
CA ARG A 112 -2.09 0.36 9.20
C ARG A 112 -1.58 -0.56 10.30
N VAL A 113 -1.39 -1.82 9.95
CA VAL A 113 -0.93 -2.88 10.84
C VAL A 113 0.32 -3.53 10.23
N TRP A 114 1.36 -3.72 11.04
CA TRP A 114 2.56 -4.45 10.65
C TRP A 114 3.11 -5.28 11.80
N GLY A 115 3.98 -6.23 11.49
CA GLY A 115 4.65 -7.08 12.47
C GLY A 115 6.11 -6.66 12.62
N ARG A 116 6.58 -6.62 13.87
CA ARG A 116 7.98 -6.34 14.20
C ARG A 116 8.65 -7.60 14.71
N THR A 117 9.92 -7.80 14.38
CA THR A 117 10.66 -9.04 14.69
C THR A 117 11.89 -8.79 15.53
N ASN A 118 12.22 -9.78 16.37
CA ASN A 118 13.37 -9.80 17.28
C ASN A 118 13.48 -8.49 18.08
N CYS A 119 12.44 -8.17 18.86
CA CYS A 119 12.38 -6.96 19.67
C CYS A 119 12.84 -7.19 21.09
N SER A 120 13.37 -6.14 21.73
CA SER A 120 13.66 -6.13 23.16
C SER A 120 13.43 -4.73 23.73
N PHE A 121 12.41 -4.60 24.59
CA PHE A 121 11.98 -3.34 25.20
C PHE A 121 12.40 -3.25 26.67
N ASN A 122 12.47 -2.03 27.20
CA ASN A 122 12.53 -1.81 28.64
C ASN A 122 11.18 -2.14 29.31
N VAL A 123 11.16 -2.24 30.64
CA VAL A 123 9.96 -2.59 31.43
C VAL A 123 8.79 -1.62 31.21
N ALA A 124 9.05 -0.36 30.87
CA ALA A 124 8.02 0.64 30.61
C ALA A 124 7.48 0.61 29.17
N GLY A 125 8.08 -0.17 28.27
CA GLY A 125 7.72 -0.21 26.84
C GLY A 125 7.96 1.11 26.10
N ASN A 126 8.75 2.03 26.65
CA ASN A 126 8.98 3.38 26.10
C ASN A 126 10.37 3.55 25.48
N GLY A 127 11.10 2.46 25.28
CA GLY A 127 12.41 2.41 24.65
C GLY A 127 12.93 0.98 24.59
N ALA A 128 14.05 0.78 23.90
CA ALA A 128 14.76 -0.49 23.86
C ALA A 128 15.24 -0.94 25.26
N SER A 129 15.49 -2.25 25.42
CA SER A 129 15.97 -2.85 26.67
C SER A 129 17.38 -2.40 27.09
N ASN A 130 18.14 -1.80 26.18
CA ASN A 130 19.48 -1.29 26.39
C ASN A 130 19.68 0.04 25.63
N LEU A 131 20.65 0.85 26.05
CA LEU A 131 20.87 2.21 25.51
C LEU A 131 21.17 2.26 24.01
N ASN A 132 21.74 1.20 23.43
CA ASN A 132 22.13 1.17 22.01
C ASN A 132 21.02 0.61 21.11
N GLY A 133 20.01 -0.06 21.67
CA GLY A 133 19.05 -0.83 20.89
C GLY A 133 19.68 -2.05 20.19
N VAL A 134 19.12 -2.46 19.05
CA VAL A 134 19.60 -3.59 18.25
C VAL A 134 20.69 -3.22 17.23
N ASP A 135 20.82 -1.95 16.86
CA ASP A 135 21.69 -1.47 15.78
C ASP A 135 22.53 -0.22 16.12
N GLY A 136 22.51 0.23 17.37
CA GLY A 136 23.18 1.46 17.81
C GLY A 136 22.33 2.74 17.70
N SER A 137 21.15 2.68 17.08
CA SER A 137 20.24 3.84 16.92
C SER A 137 19.21 3.99 18.06
N GLY A 138 19.18 3.06 19.02
CA GLY A 138 18.11 2.96 20.03
C GLY A 138 16.86 2.21 19.55
N ALA A 139 16.86 1.67 18.33
CA ALA A 139 15.80 0.79 17.84
C ALA A 139 15.65 -0.45 18.74
N ALA A 140 14.42 -0.78 19.12
CA ALA A 140 14.11 -1.94 19.95
C ALA A 140 13.94 -3.23 19.13
N CYS A 141 13.54 -3.13 17.86
CA CYS A 141 13.28 -4.24 16.95
C CYS A 141 14.24 -4.28 15.75
N VAL A 142 14.54 -5.48 15.23
CA VAL A 142 15.37 -5.65 14.02
C VAL A 142 14.64 -5.27 12.73
N THR A 143 13.32 -5.47 12.66
CA THR A 143 12.48 -4.98 11.55
C THR A 143 11.22 -4.29 12.07
N GLY A 144 10.74 -3.29 11.34
CA GLY A 144 9.51 -2.55 11.65
C GLY A 144 9.54 -1.72 12.92
N ASP A 145 10.72 -1.49 13.50
CA ASP A 145 10.87 -0.64 14.69
C ASP A 145 10.23 0.74 14.49
N CYS A 146 9.54 1.24 15.52
CA CYS A 146 8.77 2.48 15.45
C CYS A 146 9.31 3.52 16.43
N ALA A 147 10.62 3.77 16.37
CA ALA A 147 11.41 4.61 17.29
C ALA A 147 11.52 4.02 18.71
N GLY A 148 11.81 2.72 18.81
CA GLY A 148 12.14 2.02 20.05
C GLY A 148 10.99 1.79 21.04
N VAL A 149 9.79 2.32 20.78
CA VAL A 149 8.62 2.17 21.68
C VAL A 149 7.80 0.92 21.37
N LEU A 150 7.23 0.29 22.39
CA LEU A 150 6.34 -0.86 22.24
C LEU A 150 5.01 -0.46 21.58
N SER A 151 4.44 0.68 21.99
CA SER A 151 3.19 1.23 21.45
C SER A 151 3.51 2.32 20.43
N CYS A 152 3.55 1.96 19.14
CA CYS A 152 3.97 2.83 18.04
C CYS A 152 3.10 4.07 17.85
N VAL A 153 3.73 5.24 17.72
CA VAL A 153 3.08 6.54 17.41
C VAL A 153 3.31 7.03 15.98
N LEU A 154 4.19 6.35 15.25
CA LEU A 154 4.54 6.56 13.84
C LEU A 154 4.51 5.21 13.11
N THR A 155 4.65 5.24 11.78
CA THR A 155 4.87 4.01 11.00
C THR A 155 6.21 3.34 11.37
N GLY A 156 6.35 2.06 11.04
CA GLY A 156 7.57 1.30 11.28
C GLY A 156 8.69 1.65 10.29
N ARG A 157 9.93 1.44 10.70
CA ARG A 157 11.12 1.55 9.85
C ARG A 157 11.17 0.38 8.86
N THR A 158 11.31 0.70 7.58
CA THR A 158 11.41 -0.25 6.46
C THR A 158 12.60 -1.22 6.62
N PRO A 159 12.49 -2.48 6.15
CA PRO A 159 11.37 -3.04 5.41
C PRO A 159 10.21 -3.46 6.32
N ILE A 160 8.98 -3.19 5.88
CA ILE A 160 7.75 -3.68 6.53
C ILE A 160 6.70 -4.11 5.51
N THR A 161 6.11 -5.28 5.73
CA THR A 161 4.84 -5.67 5.12
C THR A 161 3.71 -4.96 5.88
N LEU A 162 2.89 -4.18 5.16
CA LEU A 162 1.77 -3.44 5.72
C LEU A 162 0.43 -4.10 5.36
N ALA A 163 -0.53 -4.12 6.29
CA ALA A 163 -1.96 -4.15 5.97
C ALA A 163 -2.51 -2.74 6.18
N GLU A 164 -3.10 -2.16 5.14
CA GLU A 164 -3.57 -0.76 5.13
C GLU A 164 -5.10 -0.73 5.01
N PHE A 165 -5.76 0.20 5.71
CA PHE A 165 -7.22 0.27 5.82
C PHE A 165 -7.73 1.72 5.77
N ASP A 166 -8.83 1.93 5.03
CA ASP A 166 -9.74 3.07 5.14
C ASP A 166 -11.17 2.52 5.25
N LEU A 167 -11.72 2.49 6.47
CA LEU A 167 -13.00 1.84 6.77
C LEU A 167 -14.25 2.69 6.44
N ALA A 168 -14.07 3.94 6.00
CA ALA A 168 -15.17 4.83 5.61
C ALA A 168 -14.79 5.73 4.43
N GLY A 169 -14.19 5.13 3.41
CA GLY A 169 -13.80 5.79 2.18
C GLY A 169 -14.93 5.93 1.15
N GLY A 170 -14.55 6.42 -0.04
CA GLY A 170 -15.45 6.52 -1.18
C GLY A 170 -16.44 7.67 -1.09
N THR A 171 -17.47 7.67 -1.94
CA THR A 171 -18.51 8.70 -1.88
C THR A 171 -19.46 8.40 -0.73
N GLY A 172 -19.57 9.31 0.24
CA GLY A 172 -20.48 9.17 1.38
C GLY A 172 -19.99 8.30 2.55
N GLY A 173 -18.78 7.72 2.46
CA GLY A 173 -18.26 6.82 3.51
C GLY A 173 -18.88 5.42 3.50
N GLU A 174 -19.37 4.98 2.35
CA GLU A 174 -20.07 3.68 2.18
C GLU A 174 -19.15 2.55 1.66
N GLN A 175 -17.86 2.83 1.44
CA GLN A 175 -16.87 1.86 0.94
C GLN A 175 -15.70 1.66 1.92
N THR A 176 -15.34 0.41 2.20
CA THR A 176 -14.06 0.06 2.83
C THR A 176 -13.03 -0.17 1.74
N PHE A 177 -11.88 0.50 1.87
CA PHE A 177 -10.67 0.21 1.09
C PHE A 177 -9.67 -0.49 2.01
N TYR A 178 -9.01 -1.52 1.49
CA TYR A 178 -7.92 -2.18 2.18
C TYR A 178 -7.01 -2.89 1.20
N ASP A 179 -5.80 -3.19 1.66
CA ASP A 179 -4.80 -3.90 0.87
C ASP A 179 -3.69 -4.49 1.76
N ILE A 180 -2.81 -5.27 1.11
CA ILE A 180 -1.49 -5.59 1.64
C ILE A 180 -0.48 -4.83 0.78
N SER A 181 0.43 -4.10 1.44
CA SER A 181 1.34 -3.16 0.79
C SER A 181 2.79 -3.52 1.08
N LEU A 182 3.56 -3.63 -0.02
CA LEU A 182 5.00 -3.83 -0.05
C LEU A 182 5.75 -2.60 -0.55
N VAL A 183 5.08 -1.43 -0.58
CA VAL A 183 5.71 -0.14 -0.96
C VAL A 183 6.86 0.19 -0.02
N ASP A 184 6.71 -0.15 1.26
CA ASP A 184 7.69 0.01 2.34
C ASP A 184 8.58 -1.24 2.54
N GLY A 185 8.54 -2.20 1.62
CA GLY A 185 9.34 -3.43 1.64
C GLY A 185 8.55 -4.65 2.10
N TYR A 186 9.27 -5.69 2.53
CA TYR A 186 8.69 -6.95 2.98
C TYR A 186 9.51 -7.53 4.14
N ASN A 187 8.86 -7.89 5.24
CA ASN A 187 9.53 -8.47 6.42
C ASN A 187 8.78 -9.64 7.08
N LEU A 188 7.50 -9.83 6.80
CA LEU A 188 6.72 -10.98 7.25
C LEU A 188 5.66 -11.35 6.20
N PRO A 189 5.31 -12.63 6.05
CA PRO A 189 4.11 -13.05 5.36
C PRO A 189 2.88 -12.52 6.07
N MET A 190 1.84 -12.15 5.32
CA MET A 190 0.65 -11.52 5.86
C MET A 190 -0.60 -11.97 5.13
N GLN A 191 -1.69 -12.11 5.88
CA GLN A 191 -3.04 -12.24 5.36
C GLN A 191 -3.96 -11.21 6.01
N VAL A 192 -4.84 -10.60 5.21
CA VAL A 192 -6.00 -9.85 5.68
C VAL A 192 -7.25 -10.71 5.43
N ILE A 193 -8.00 -11.01 6.49
CA ILE A 193 -9.23 -11.80 6.45
C ILE A 193 -10.40 -10.89 6.82
N TYR A 194 -11.48 -10.96 6.04
CA TYR A 194 -12.70 -10.23 6.34
C TYR A 194 -13.60 -10.99 7.33
N ILE A 195 -14.08 -10.29 8.36
CA ILE A 195 -15.01 -10.79 9.38
C ILE A 195 -16.36 -10.09 9.16
N PRO A 196 -17.29 -10.66 8.37
CA PRO A 196 -18.52 -9.95 7.99
C PRO A 196 -19.50 -9.69 9.16
N GLY A 197 -19.31 -10.40 10.28
CA GLY A 197 -20.19 -10.31 11.45
C GLY A 197 -21.63 -10.76 11.16
N ASN A 198 -22.57 -10.28 11.96
CA ASN A 198 -23.97 -10.71 11.90
C ASN A 198 -24.83 -9.92 10.88
N ASN A 199 -24.27 -8.96 10.13
CA ASN A 199 -25.03 -8.15 9.18
C ASN A 199 -25.48 -9.01 7.99
N PRO A 200 -26.80 -9.17 7.72
CA PRO A 200 -27.30 -9.98 6.63
C PRO A 200 -26.79 -9.58 5.23
N LYS A 201 -26.42 -8.31 5.03
CA LYS A 201 -25.85 -7.81 3.76
C LYS A 201 -24.38 -8.20 3.56
N LEU A 202 -23.66 -8.50 4.64
CA LEU A 202 -22.21 -8.72 4.63
C LEU A 202 -21.85 -10.20 4.83
N LYS A 203 -22.62 -10.94 5.64
CA LYS A 203 -22.36 -12.34 6.02
C LYS A 203 -22.26 -13.34 4.86
N ASN A 204 -22.80 -12.98 3.69
CA ASN A 204 -22.79 -13.82 2.50
C ASN A 204 -21.64 -13.48 1.54
N ILE A 205 -20.83 -12.44 1.79
CA ILE A 205 -19.71 -12.06 0.91
C ILE A 205 -18.70 -13.22 0.89
N PRO A 206 -18.42 -13.85 -0.27
CA PRO A 206 -17.53 -15.00 -0.35
C PRO A 206 -16.09 -14.66 0.09
N PRO A 207 -15.44 -15.50 0.93
CA PRO A 207 -14.10 -15.22 1.45
C PRO A 207 -13.02 -15.17 0.36
N ASN A 208 -13.22 -15.86 -0.78
CA ASN A 208 -12.34 -15.82 -1.93
C ASN A 208 -12.47 -14.54 -2.78
N LEU A 209 -13.33 -13.60 -2.41
CA LEU A 209 -13.32 -12.22 -2.91
C LEU A 209 -12.57 -11.26 -1.99
N THR A 210 -12.34 -11.60 -0.72
CA THR A 210 -11.89 -10.64 0.29
C THR A 210 -10.58 -10.99 0.98
N ASN A 211 -10.26 -12.28 1.13
CA ASN A 211 -9.21 -12.73 2.05
C ASN A 211 -7.82 -12.72 1.40
N ALA A 212 -7.31 -11.52 1.12
CA ALA A 212 -6.01 -11.27 0.49
C ALA A 212 -4.84 -11.86 1.30
N ALA A 213 -3.87 -12.49 0.63
CA ALA A 213 -2.67 -13.02 1.26
C ALA A 213 -1.41 -12.79 0.42
N CYS A 214 -0.31 -12.43 1.08
CA CYS A 214 1.03 -12.42 0.51
C CYS A 214 1.94 -13.34 1.32
N ILE A 215 2.27 -14.50 0.74
CA ILE A 215 3.11 -15.50 1.40
C ILE A 215 4.58 -15.13 1.23
N ALA A 216 5.09 -15.03 0.00
CA ALA A 216 6.43 -14.51 -0.36
C ALA A 216 7.65 -14.98 0.47
N THR A 217 7.51 -16.06 1.25
CA THR A 217 8.54 -16.65 2.12
C THR A 217 8.65 -18.15 1.84
N ALA A 218 9.88 -18.63 1.65
CA ALA A 218 10.14 -20.05 1.46
C ALA A 218 9.85 -20.83 2.76
N GLY A 219 9.29 -22.03 2.63
CA GLY A 219 8.91 -22.88 3.78
C GLY A 219 7.46 -22.70 4.26
N LEU A 220 6.84 -21.52 4.05
CA LEU A 220 5.40 -21.29 4.33
C LEU A 220 4.51 -21.44 3.09
N MET A 221 5.14 -21.72 1.94
CA MET A 221 4.48 -21.92 0.66
C MET A 221 3.95 -23.35 0.51
N SER A 222 2.66 -23.50 0.27
CA SER A 222 2.03 -24.78 -0.09
C SER A 222 2.18 -25.11 -1.57
N ALA A 223 2.21 -26.41 -1.89
CA ALA A 223 2.14 -26.89 -3.27
C ALA A 223 0.84 -26.43 -3.96
N PRO A 224 0.81 -26.27 -5.30
CA PRO A 224 -0.43 -25.99 -6.02
C PRO A 224 -1.44 -27.11 -5.80
N ALA A 225 -2.65 -26.77 -5.34
CA ALA A 225 -3.74 -27.70 -5.10
C ALA A 225 -4.88 -27.46 -6.10
N GLY A 226 -5.49 -28.55 -6.59
CA GLY A 226 -6.70 -28.46 -7.41
C GLY A 226 -7.86 -27.90 -6.58
N SER A 227 -8.24 -26.64 -6.85
CA SER A 227 -9.08 -25.78 -6.00
C SER A 227 -8.46 -25.46 -4.62
N GLY A 228 -8.28 -24.16 -4.33
CA GLY A 228 -7.58 -23.66 -3.13
C GLY A 228 -8.30 -23.96 -1.81
N THR A 229 -8.12 -25.18 -1.32
CA THR A 229 -8.82 -25.80 -0.17
C THR A 229 -7.96 -25.97 1.09
N SER A 230 -6.69 -25.52 1.05
CA SER A 230 -5.77 -25.51 2.19
C SER A 230 -5.09 -24.16 2.30
N GLY A 231 -5.53 -23.35 3.27
CA GLY A 231 -5.01 -22.02 3.56
C GLY A 231 -6.04 -20.90 3.44
N ASN A 232 -5.76 -19.76 4.09
CA ASN A 232 -6.42 -18.47 3.86
C ASN A 232 -7.95 -18.36 4.10
N ALA A 233 -8.54 -19.27 4.89
CA ALA A 233 -9.96 -19.22 5.30
C ALA A 233 -10.99 -19.26 4.15
N THR A 234 -10.70 -20.01 3.09
CA THR A 234 -11.65 -20.36 2.02
C THR A 234 -12.34 -21.70 2.27
N THR A 235 -13.30 -22.06 1.40
CA THR A 235 -14.05 -23.32 1.47
C THR A 235 -14.08 -24.00 0.11
N THR A 236 -14.43 -25.29 0.05
CA THR A 236 -14.62 -26.02 -1.22
C THR A 236 -15.66 -25.36 -2.15
N ALA A 237 -16.64 -24.65 -1.59
CA ALA A 237 -17.65 -23.91 -2.34
C ALA A 237 -17.13 -22.57 -2.90
N ASN A 238 -16.10 -21.99 -2.28
CA ASN A 238 -15.49 -20.71 -2.65
C ASN A 238 -13.96 -20.86 -2.64
N PRO A 239 -13.36 -21.55 -3.64
CA PRO A 239 -11.93 -21.81 -3.68
C PRO A 239 -11.13 -20.52 -3.85
N LEU A 240 -9.96 -20.44 -3.22
CA LEU A 240 -9.10 -19.26 -3.36
C LEU A 240 -8.47 -19.22 -4.77
N PRO A 241 -8.57 -18.10 -5.52
CA PRO A 241 -7.68 -17.84 -6.64
C PRO A 241 -6.29 -17.45 -6.13
N TYR A 242 -5.27 -18.21 -6.52
CA TYR A 242 -3.92 -18.10 -6.00
C TYR A 242 -2.88 -18.01 -7.13
N GLU A 243 -1.65 -17.59 -6.81
CA GLU A 243 -0.55 -17.63 -7.79
C GLU A 243 -0.13 -19.07 -8.09
N SER A 244 -0.17 -19.49 -9.37
CA SER A 244 0.10 -20.88 -9.74
C SER A 244 1.46 -21.10 -10.39
N ARG A 245 2.30 -20.05 -10.46
CA ARG A 245 3.57 -20.06 -11.22
C ARG A 245 4.82 -20.14 -10.35
N GLN A 246 4.77 -19.73 -9.08
CA GLN A 246 5.95 -19.77 -8.23
C GLN A 246 6.17 -21.16 -7.62
N ASP A 247 7.41 -21.41 -7.21
CA ASP A 247 7.87 -22.57 -6.45
C ASP A 247 8.78 -22.11 -5.29
N SER A 248 9.20 -23.04 -4.43
CA SER A 248 10.04 -22.70 -3.27
C SER A 248 11.39 -22.06 -3.65
N LYS A 249 11.92 -22.33 -4.85
CA LYS A 249 13.21 -21.77 -5.33
C LYS A 249 13.06 -20.32 -5.77
N SER A 250 12.02 -20.04 -6.55
CA SER A 250 11.67 -18.69 -7.01
C SER A 250 11.21 -17.80 -5.85
N ILE A 251 10.43 -18.33 -4.89
CA ILE A 251 10.12 -17.60 -3.66
C ILE A 251 11.37 -17.37 -2.80
N ALA A 252 12.31 -18.31 -2.69
CA ALA A 252 13.56 -18.07 -1.95
C ALA A 252 14.49 -17.01 -2.60
N SER A 253 14.20 -16.56 -3.83
CA SER A 253 15.09 -15.70 -4.62
C SER A 253 14.43 -14.48 -5.27
N TRP A 254 13.14 -14.21 -5.00
CA TRP A 254 12.42 -13.07 -5.62
C TRP A 254 13.01 -11.71 -5.22
N CYS A 255 13.54 -11.58 -4.00
CA CYS A 255 14.18 -10.36 -3.53
C CYS A 255 15.54 -10.13 -4.23
N PRO A 256 15.75 -8.98 -4.91
CA PRO A 256 17.05 -8.60 -5.46
C PRO A 256 18.15 -8.53 -4.38
N TRP A 257 19.36 -8.98 -4.71
CA TRP A 257 20.50 -9.05 -3.77
C TRP A 257 20.87 -7.70 -3.15
N ASP A 258 20.70 -6.60 -3.89
CA ASP A 258 20.97 -5.23 -3.43
C ASP A 258 19.92 -4.71 -2.44
N LEU A 259 18.74 -5.33 -2.42
CA LEU A 259 17.59 -4.97 -1.56
C LEU A 259 17.42 -5.87 -0.33
N GLN A 260 18.13 -7.00 -0.29
CA GLN A 260 18.24 -7.84 0.91
C GLN A 260 18.86 -7.07 2.08
N VAL A 261 18.31 -7.23 3.28
CA VAL A 261 18.82 -6.63 4.53
C VAL A 261 20.11 -7.32 4.96
N LYS A 262 20.17 -8.66 4.88
CA LYS A 262 21.37 -9.47 5.15
C LYS A 262 22.03 -9.87 3.83
N GLN A 263 22.59 -8.88 3.14
CA GLN A 263 23.37 -9.11 1.92
C GLN A 263 24.47 -10.17 2.17
N PRO A 264 24.70 -11.09 1.21
CA PRO A 264 25.70 -12.14 1.39
C PRO A 264 27.10 -11.52 1.38
N THR A 265 28.03 -12.16 2.08
CA THR A 265 29.45 -11.83 2.02
C THR A 265 29.97 -12.02 0.59
N LYS A 266 30.54 -10.95 0.03
CA LYS A 266 30.96 -10.86 -1.39
C LYS A 266 31.96 -11.97 -1.77
N PRO A 267 31.72 -12.76 -2.83
CA PRO A 267 32.70 -13.67 -3.39
C PRO A 267 33.66 -12.93 -4.34
N GLY A 268 34.67 -12.25 -3.80
CA GLY A 268 35.73 -11.60 -4.58
C GLY A 268 35.33 -10.29 -5.30
N ASP A 269 36.35 -9.51 -5.68
CA ASP A 269 36.42 -8.37 -6.63
C ASP A 269 35.27 -7.32 -6.70
N GLY A 270 34.34 -7.30 -5.75
CA GLY A 270 33.39 -6.22 -5.54
C GLY A 270 32.17 -6.21 -6.48
N VAL A 271 32.06 -7.17 -7.40
CA VAL A 271 30.89 -7.36 -8.26
C VAL A 271 29.93 -8.34 -7.57
N TYR A 272 28.65 -7.96 -7.40
CA TYR A 272 27.60 -8.95 -7.18
C TYR A 272 27.31 -9.61 -8.52
N PRO A 273 27.67 -10.89 -8.73
CA PRO A 273 27.40 -11.52 -10.00
C PRO A 273 25.92 -11.89 -10.01
N TYR A 274 25.15 -11.18 -10.83
CA TYR A 274 23.77 -11.54 -11.13
C TYR A 274 23.78 -12.23 -12.50
N PRO A 275 23.46 -13.54 -12.62
CA PRO A 275 23.02 -14.49 -11.60
C PRO A 275 24.06 -15.59 -11.31
N ASP A 276 24.95 -15.41 -10.33
CA ASP A 276 25.78 -16.53 -9.85
C ASP A 276 24.98 -17.39 -8.86
N ASP A 277 24.38 -18.45 -9.42
CA ASP A 277 23.38 -19.31 -8.78
C ASP A 277 23.89 -20.19 -7.62
N ASN A 278 25.17 -20.11 -7.27
CA ASN A 278 25.83 -20.98 -6.29
C ASN A 278 25.94 -20.38 -4.87
N ILE A 279 25.60 -19.11 -4.66
CA ILE A 279 25.56 -18.52 -3.31
C ILE A 279 24.24 -18.91 -2.64
N GLN A 280 24.30 -19.69 -1.56
CA GLN A 280 23.13 -20.02 -0.75
C GLN A 280 22.52 -18.76 -0.16
N ARG A 281 21.26 -18.47 -0.52
CA ARG A 281 20.45 -17.44 0.13
C ARG A 281 20.01 -17.92 1.51
N PRO A 282 19.89 -17.03 2.51
CA PRO A 282 19.15 -17.35 3.72
C PRO A 282 17.71 -17.74 3.34
N ILE A 283 17.13 -18.73 4.05
CA ILE A 283 15.76 -19.22 3.81
C ILE A 283 14.74 -18.07 3.91
N PHE A 284 15.03 -17.09 4.78
CA PHE A 284 14.29 -15.86 4.93
C PHE A 284 15.26 -14.69 5.15
N ASP A 285 15.08 -13.61 4.39
CA ASP A 285 15.68 -12.30 4.65
C ASP A 285 14.73 -11.18 4.23
N PRO A 286 14.48 -10.16 5.09
CA PRO A 286 13.63 -9.03 4.72
C PRO A 286 14.15 -8.28 3.49
N CYS A 287 13.22 -7.81 2.67
CA CYS A 287 13.50 -7.17 1.39
C CYS A 287 13.09 -5.69 1.43
N LEU A 288 14.04 -4.78 1.29
CA LEU A 288 13.77 -3.35 1.08
C LEU A 288 13.04 -3.15 -0.25
N SER A 289 12.12 -2.18 -0.31
CA SER A 289 11.66 -1.68 -1.59
C SER A 289 12.75 -0.82 -2.25
N ALA A 290 12.61 -0.57 -3.56
CA ALA A 290 13.53 0.33 -4.26
C ALA A 290 13.52 1.75 -3.68
N CYS A 291 12.36 2.23 -3.21
CA CYS A 291 12.25 3.51 -2.51
C CYS A 291 13.00 3.48 -1.18
N ALA A 292 12.72 2.48 -0.32
CA ALA A 292 13.34 2.33 0.99
C ALA A 292 14.89 2.21 0.93
N LYS A 293 15.42 1.60 -0.15
CA LYS A 293 16.87 1.50 -0.38
C LYS A 293 17.50 2.79 -0.88
N ASN A 294 16.91 3.41 -1.91
CA ASN A 294 17.59 4.44 -2.70
C ASN A 294 17.16 5.87 -2.36
N ASN A 295 15.97 6.06 -1.80
CA ASN A 295 15.29 7.34 -1.59
C ASN A 295 15.30 8.26 -2.84
N LEU A 296 15.21 7.67 -4.04
CA LEU A 296 15.23 8.40 -5.31
C LEU A 296 13.80 8.75 -5.75
N PRO A 297 13.54 9.95 -6.30
CA PRO A 297 12.20 10.36 -6.74
C PRO A 297 11.54 9.40 -7.74
N LYS A 298 12.33 8.74 -8.59
CA LYS A 298 11.87 7.73 -9.56
C LYS A 298 11.35 6.44 -8.90
N ASP A 299 11.90 6.08 -7.74
CA ASP A 299 11.64 4.82 -7.02
C ASP A 299 10.52 5.02 -5.99
N CYS A 300 10.46 6.22 -5.38
CA CYS A 300 9.41 6.66 -4.46
C CYS A 300 8.22 7.37 -5.14
N CYS A 301 8.24 7.52 -6.47
CA CYS A 301 7.24 8.25 -7.25
C CYS A 301 6.99 9.71 -6.79
N THR A 302 8.02 10.43 -6.34
CA THR A 302 7.90 11.81 -5.86
C THR A 302 8.38 12.85 -6.88
N GLY A 303 8.10 14.14 -6.62
CA GLY A 303 8.55 15.25 -7.46
C GLY A 303 8.10 15.12 -8.92
N SER A 304 9.05 15.10 -9.86
CA SER A 304 8.77 14.92 -11.29
C SER A 304 8.12 13.58 -11.66
N TYR A 305 8.17 12.59 -10.76
CA TYR A 305 7.59 11.26 -10.91
C TYR A 305 6.26 11.07 -10.15
N ASN A 306 5.73 12.12 -9.49
CA ASN A 306 4.39 12.13 -8.88
C ASN A 306 3.28 12.21 -9.95
N ASP A 307 3.25 11.20 -10.81
CA ASP A 307 2.32 11.01 -11.93
C ASP A 307 2.38 9.54 -12.36
N ALA A 308 1.25 8.82 -12.31
CA ALA A 308 1.17 7.39 -12.67
C ALA A 308 1.56 7.07 -14.14
N LYS A 309 1.54 8.07 -15.04
CA LYS A 309 2.06 7.92 -16.41
C LYS A 309 3.59 8.03 -16.44
N LYS A 310 4.23 8.68 -15.47
CA LYS A 310 5.69 8.84 -15.39
C LYS A 310 6.37 7.81 -14.49
N CYS A 311 5.86 7.59 -13.27
CA CYS A 311 6.38 6.50 -12.44
C CYS A 311 6.06 5.15 -13.08
N LYS A 312 7.01 4.21 -13.03
CA LYS A 312 6.87 2.88 -13.61
C LYS A 312 7.42 1.83 -12.65
N PRO A 313 6.81 0.63 -12.62
CA PRO A 313 7.25 -0.44 -11.72
C PRO A 313 8.71 -0.83 -12.02
N GLY A 314 9.56 -0.75 -11.00
CA GLY A 314 10.96 -1.16 -11.04
C GLY A 314 11.15 -2.68 -11.03
N LEU A 315 12.39 -3.15 -10.86
CA LEU A 315 12.69 -4.59 -10.73
C LEU A 315 12.00 -5.18 -9.50
N TYR A 316 12.18 -4.55 -8.33
CA TYR A 316 11.52 -4.92 -7.07
C TYR A 316 10.01 -5.11 -7.25
N SER A 317 9.33 -4.08 -7.78
CA SER A 317 7.87 -4.08 -7.94
C SER A 317 7.38 -5.22 -8.83
N ARG A 318 8.07 -5.49 -9.95
CA ARG A 318 7.71 -6.62 -10.83
C ARG A 318 7.92 -7.98 -10.15
N ASN A 319 8.99 -8.15 -9.38
CA ASN A 319 9.24 -9.38 -8.63
C ASN A 319 8.21 -9.57 -7.51
N ALA A 320 7.89 -8.50 -6.77
CA ALA A 320 6.85 -8.49 -5.74
C ALA A 320 5.48 -8.91 -6.32
N LYS A 321 5.05 -8.36 -7.47
CA LYS A 321 3.80 -8.78 -8.14
C LYS A 321 3.86 -10.19 -8.74
N ALA A 322 5.05 -10.74 -8.98
CA ALA A 322 5.19 -12.12 -9.42
C ALA A 322 4.93 -13.11 -8.28
N VAL A 323 5.35 -12.80 -7.04
CA VAL A 323 5.14 -13.64 -5.85
C VAL A 323 3.88 -13.33 -5.05
N CYS A 324 3.34 -12.11 -5.15
CA CYS A 324 2.10 -11.67 -4.53
C CYS A 324 1.29 -10.78 -5.50
N PRO A 325 0.45 -11.36 -6.37
CA PRO A 325 -0.27 -10.59 -7.39
C PRO A 325 -1.20 -9.48 -6.85
N ASP A 326 -1.82 -9.66 -5.70
CA ASP A 326 -2.80 -8.70 -5.14
C ASP A 326 -2.19 -7.56 -4.29
N VAL A 327 -0.87 -7.47 -4.10
CA VAL A 327 -0.27 -6.44 -3.21
C VAL A 327 0.03 -5.13 -3.91
N TYR A 328 0.12 -4.02 -3.19
CA TYR A 328 0.82 -2.83 -3.69
C TYR A 328 2.32 -3.09 -3.76
N SER A 329 2.91 -2.96 -4.93
CA SER A 329 4.35 -3.19 -5.14
C SER A 329 5.17 -1.91 -5.33
N PHE A 330 4.49 -0.77 -5.56
CA PHE A 330 5.01 0.59 -5.62
C PHE A 330 3.83 1.57 -5.51
N ALA A 331 4.11 2.87 -5.35
CA ALA A 331 3.09 3.86 -4.98
C ALA A 331 1.92 4.05 -5.97
N PHE A 332 2.03 3.68 -7.25
CA PHE A 332 0.94 3.84 -8.25
C PHE A 332 0.41 2.49 -8.79
N ASP A 333 0.27 1.49 -7.92
CA ASP A 333 -0.17 0.12 -8.28
C ASP A 333 -1.70 -0.12 -8.14
N ASP A 334 -2.46 0.92 -7.77
CA ASP A 334 -3.87 0.90 -7.33
C ASP A 334 -4.75 -0.16 -8.02
N GLN A 335 -4.78 -0.13 -9.36
CA GLN A 335 -5.73 -0.90 -10.18
C GLN A 335 -5.58 -2.42 -10.10
N THR A 336 -4.56 -2.92 -9.41
CA THR A 336 -4.28 -4.35 -9.21
C THR A 336 -4.00 -4.71 -7.75
N SER A 337 -4.27 -3.79 -6.82
CA SER A 337 -3.79 -3.88 -5.44
C SER A 337 -4.82 -3.45 -4.38
N THR A 338 -5.73 -2.52 -4.70
CA THR A 338 -6.78 -2.11 -3.75
C THR A 338 -7.97 -3.06 -3.79
N PHE A 339 -8.40 -3.57 -2.64
CA PHE A 339 -9.71 -4.19 -2.46
C PHE A 339 -10.74 -3.12 -2.07
N VAL A 340 -11.96 -3.24 -2.60
CA VAL A 340 -13.08 -2.33 -2.30
C VAL A 340 -14.33 -3.14 -2.02
N ILE A 341 -14.88 -3.00 -0.81
CA ILE A 341 -16.11 -3.68 -0.37
C ILE A 341 -17.06 -2.70 0.34
N PRO A 342 -18.34 -3.03 0.54
CA PRO A 342 -19.25 -2.22 1.35
C PRO A 342 -18.75 -2.08 2.80
N THR A 343 -19.06 -0.97 3.46
CA THR A 343 -18.63 -0.73 4.86
C THR A 343 -19.27 -1.63 5.91
N GLY A 344 -18.54 -1.79 7.01
CA GLY A 344 -18.90 -2.64 8.15
C GLY A 344 -18.08 -3.92 8.21
N GLY A 345 -18.60 -4.91 8.94
CA GLY A 345 -17.88 -6.15 9.22
C GLY A 345 -16.79 -5.93 10.28
N GLY A 346 -15.58 -6.37 9.97
CA GLY A 346 -14.42 -6.46 10.84
C GLY A 346 -13.28 -7.18 10.12
N TRP A 347 -12.11 -7.25 10.76
CA TRP A 347 -10.87 -7.69 10.09
C TRP A 347 -10.03 -8.56 11.01
N GLU A 348 -9.37 -9.58 10.44
CA GLU A 348 -8.24 -10.26 11.07
C GLU A 348 -6.98 -10.00 10.22
N VAL A 349 -5.92 -9.50 10.85
CA VAL A 349 -4.56 -9.46 10.27
C VAL A 349 -3.77 -10.62 10.86
N LYS A 350 -3.44 -11.60 10.01
CA LYS A 350 -2.73 -12.82 10.37
C LYS A 350 -1.30 -12.77 9.82
N PHE A 351 -0.32 -12.91 10.71
CA PHE A 351 1.09 -12.99 10.36
C PHE A 351 1.53 -14.44 10.18
N CYS A 352 2.41 -14.67 9.21
CA CYS A 352 2.84 -16.01 8.77
C CYS A 352 1.69 -16.99 8.47
N PRO A 353 0.69 -16.63 7.65
CA PRO A 353 -0.17 -17.63 7.02
C PRO A 353 0.66 -18.69 6.26
N GLU A 354 0.25 -19.94 6.34
CA GLU A 354 0.65 -20.98 5.38
C GLU A 354 -0.31 -20.98 4.20
N GLY A 355 0.21 -21.18 2.98
CA GLY A 355 -0.63 -21.25 1.78
C GLY A 355 0.09 -20.80 0.52
N ARG A 356 -0.67 -20.14 -0.37
CA ARG A 356 -0.14 -19.46 -1.56
C ARG A 356 -0.67 -18.03 -1.62
N SER A 357 0.08 -17.13 -2.25
CA SER A 357 -0.34 -15.73 -2.36
C SER A 357 -1.56 -15.61 -3.26
N THR A 358 -2.42 -14.64 -2.99
CA THR A 358 -3.70 -14.49 -3.70
C THR A 358 -3.56 -13.80 -5.04
N ASN A 359 -4.50 -14.11 -5.94
CA ASN A 359 -4.67 -13.47 -7.25
C ASN A 359 -6.15 -13.08 -7.46
N ILE A 360 -6.82 -12.67 -6.38
CA ILE A 360 -8.24 -12.35 -6.29
C ILE A 360 -8.58 -11.17 -7.20
N ILE A 361 -7.80 -10.08 -7.16
CA ILE A 361 -8.13 -8.85 -7.91
C ILE A 361 -8.07 -9.10 -9.42
N ASN A 362 -7.08 -9.86 -9.87
CA ASN A 362 -6.93 -10.22 -11.28
C ASN A 362 -8.01 -11.21 -11.76
N THR A 363 -8.46 -12.11 -10.87
CA THR A 363 -9.48 -13.13 -11.19
C THR A 363 -10.89 -12.54 -11.21
N PHE A 364 -11.22 -11.67 -10.25
CA PHE A 364 -12.58 -11.19 -9.98
C PHE A 364 -12.73 -9.67 -10.16
N LYS A 365 -11.90 -9.06 -11.03
CA LYS A 365 -11.81 -7.59 -11.20
C LYS A 365 -13.16 -6.90 -11.40
N SER A 366 -14.04 -7.45 -12.23
CA SER A 366 -15.36 -6.89 -12.50
C SER A 366 -16.34 -7.12 -11.35
N GLN A 367 -16.27 -8.29 -10.70
CA GLN A 367 -17.08 -8.63 -9.54
C GLN A 367 -16.75 -7.74 -8.33
N LEU A 368 -15.47 -7.47 -8.06
CA LEU A 368 -15.03 -6.55 -6.99
C LEU A 368 -15.49 -5.11 -7.24
N GLY A 369 -15.38 -4.63 -8.48
CA GLY A 369 -15.89 -3.31 -8.86
C GLY A 369 -17.40 -3.17 -8.61
N ALA A 370 -18.18 -4.21 -8.92
CA ALA A 370 -19.61 -4.25 -8.65
C ALA A 370 -19.94 -4.43 -7.15
N LEU A 371 -19.15 -5.25 -6.42
CA LEU A 371 -19.30 -5.50 -4.98
C LEU A 371 -19.12 -4.21 -4.18
N GLY A 372 -18.08 -3.44 -4.47
CA GLY A 372 -17.82 -2.15 -3.81
C GLY A 372 -18.85 -1.06 -4.14
N GLN A 373 -19.56 -1.14 -5.28
CA GLN A 373 -20.55 -0.13 -5.69
C GLN A 373 -22.00 -0.47 -5.31
N SER A 374 -22.39 -1.75 -5.40
CA SER A 374 -23.78 -2.21 -5.27
C SER A 374 -23.99 -3.27 -4.20
N GLY A 375 -22.92 -3.70 -3.52
CA GLY A 375 -22.94 -4.84 -2.60
C GLY A 375 -22.99 -6.18 -3.32
N LEU A 376 -23.22 -7.24 -2.54
CA LEU A 376 -23.27 -8.59 -3.06
C LEU A 376 -24.54 -8.82 -3.89
N THR A 377 -24.37 -9.33 -5.11
CA THR A 377 -25.46 -9.78 -5.99
C THR A 377 -25.32 -11.27 -6.27
N LYS A 378 -26.41 -11.92 -6.72
CA LYS A 378 -26.39 -13.36 -7.04
C LYS A 378 -25.36 -13.69 -8.14
N ALA A 379 -25.19 -12.81 -9.12
CA ALA A 379 -24.18 -12.98 -10.17
C ALA A 379 -22.73 -12.89 -9.65
N ILE A 380 -22.47 -12.13 -8.59
CA ILE A 380 -21.15 -12.08 -7.92
C ILE A 380 -20.91 -13.37 -7.15
N GLU A 381 -21.91 -13.86 -6.40
CA GLU A 381 -21.84 -15.13 -5.66
C GLU A 381 -21.63 -16.33 -6.60
N ASP A 382 -22.39 -16.42 -7.69
CA ASP A 382 -22.27 -17.49 -8.68
C ASP A 382 -20.94 -17.46 -9.44
N ALA A 383 -20.38 -16.27 -9.67
CA ALA A 383 -19.04 -16.13 -10.24
C ALA A 383 -17.94 -16.54 -9.25
N ALA A 384 -18.08 -16.21 -7.97
CA ALA A 384 -17.12 -16.58 -6.93
C ALA A 384 -17.05 -18.11 -6.68
N ALA A 385 -18.14 -18.84 -6.95
CA ALA A 385 -18.18 -20.30 -6.91
C ALA A 385 -17.75 -20.98 -8.22
N ASN A 386 -17.52 -20.23 -9.31
CA ASN A 386 -17.24 -20.81 -10.63
C ASN A 386 -15.76 -21.20 -10.79
N MET A 387 -15.49 -22.52 -10.74
CA MET A 387 -14.15 -23.08 -10.87
C MET A 387 -13.43 -22.67 -12.17
N THR A 388 -14.15 -22.54 -13.29
CA THR A 388 -13.54 -22.17 -14.59
C THR A 388 -12.96 -20.76 -14.53
N ILE A 389 -13.67 -19.81 -13.90
CA ILE A 389 -13.18 -18.44 -13.69
C ILE A 389 -11.92 -18.46 -12.81
N ILE A 390 -11.92 -19.25 -11.74
CA ILE A 390 -10.80 -19.37 -10.80
C ILE A 390 -9.56 -19.99 -11.47
N GLU A 391 -9.73 -21.07 -12.23
CA GLU A 391 -8.63 -21.74 -12.94
C GLU A 391 -8.05 -20.88 -14.08
N GLU A 392 -8.89 -20.14 -14.81
CA GLU A 392 -8.41 -19.17 -15.80
C GLU A 392 -7.69 -17.98 -15.15
N GLY A 393 -8.18 -17.50 -14.00
CA GLY A 393 -7.53 -16.47 -13.20
C GLY A 393 -6.15 -16.92 -12.72
N ALA A 394 -6.04 -18.14 -12.17
CA ALA A 394 -4.78 -18.72 -11.72
C ALA A 394 -3.74 -18.80 -12.86
N LYS A 395 -4.12 -19.24 -14.06
CA LYS A 395 -3.24 -19.27 -15.26
C LYS A 395 -2.68 -17.88 -15.63
N LYS A 396 -3.43 -16.80 -15.35
CA LYS A 396 -3.04 -15.39 -15.59
C LYS A 396 -2.20 -14.78 -14.45
N SER A 397 -1.94 -15.51 -13.36
CA SER A 397 -1.05 -15.03 -12.30
C SER A 397 0.40 -14.93 -12.80
N GLY A 398 1.08 -13.83 -12.49
CA GLY A 398 2.50 -13.62 -12.81
C GLY A 398 2.78 -12.80 -14.08
N ALA A 399 3.02 -11.49 -13.88
CA ALA A 399 3.81 -10.56 -14.71
C ALA A 399 3.53 -10.40 -16.22
N GLU A 400 2.63 -11.16 -16.84
CA GLU A 400 2.34 -11.09 -18.28
C GLU A 400 1.40 -9.93 -18.60
N ARG A 401 1.97 -8.72 -18.60
CA ARG A 401 1.33 -7.55 -19.20
C ARG A 401 1.29 -7.75 -20.70
N VAL A 402 0.14 -8.18 -21.23
CA VAL A 402 -0.11 -8.22 -22.68
C VAL A 402 0.16 -6.83 -23.23
N ARG A 403 1.10 -6.74 -24.16
CA ARG A 403 1.60 -5.50 -24.75
C ARG A 403 0.56 -4.92 -25.73
N GLY A 404 -0.53 -4.35 -25.22
CA GLY A 404 -1.54 -3.75 -26.08
C GLY A 404 -2.87 -3.29 -25.47
N GLU A 405 -3.18 -3.55 -24.19
CA GLU A 405 -4.45 -3.07 -23.63
C GLU A 405 -4.51 -1.52 -23.58
N PRO A 406 -5.53 -0.88 -24.19
CA PRO A 406 -5.67 0.56 -24.14
C PRO A 406 -6.03 1.02 -22.74
N ALA A 407 -5.42 2.12 -22.29
CA ALA A 407 -5.80 2.80 -21.05
C ALA A 407 -7.20 3.42 -21.21
N MET A 408 -8.24 2.61 -20.96
CA MET A 408 -9.63 3.05 -21.07
C MET A 408 -9.94 4.07 -19.96
N GLY A 409 -10.42 5.25 -20.36
CA GLY A 409 -10.37 6.45 -19.52
C GLY A 409 -11.58 6.69 -18.63
N ARG A 410 -11.43 7.69 -17.73
CA ARG A 410 -12.47 8.36 -16.94
C ARG A 410 -13.48 7.44 -16.24
N GLY A 411 -13.14 6.96 -15.03
CA GLY A 411 -14.07 6.13 -14.25
C GLY A 411 -13.83 5.95 -12.75
N SER A 412 -12.88 6.64 -12.10
CA SER A 412 -12.87 6.77 -10.63
C SER A 412 -11.91 7.88 -10.20
N LEU A 413 -12.43 8.96 -9.62
CA LEU A 413 -11.63 9.96 -8.89
C LEU A 413 -11.41 9.57 -7.42
N GLY A 414 -12.04 8.50 -6.94
CA GLY A 414 -11.95 8.04 -5.54
C GLY A 414 -10.68 7.25 -5.24
N ALA A 415 -10.21 6.40 -6.17
CA ALA A 415 -9.03 5.55 -5.94
C ALA A 415 -7.73 6.36 -5.76
N LEU A 416 -7.62 7.54 -6.39
CA LEU A 416 -6.43 8.39 -6.31
C LEU A 416 -6.16 8.98 -4.91
N VAL A 417 -7.15 8.93 -4.00
CA VAL A 417 -7.06 9.53 -2.66
C VAL A 417 -6.18 8.70 -1.73
N VAL A 418 -6.15 7.37 -1.89
CA VAL A 418 -5.39 6.46 -1.02
C VAL A 418 -3.87 6.59 -1.23
N VAL A 419 -3.38 6.92 -2.43
CA VAL A 419 -1.93 7.14 -2.62
C VAL A 419 -1.49 8.50 -2.05
N VAL A 420 -2.26 9.56 -2.33
CA VAL A 420 -1.83 10.94 -2.07
C VAL A 420 -1.85 11.30 -0.58
N ALA A 421 -2.74 10.69 0.22
CA ALA A 421 -2.76 10.92 1.67
C ALA A 421 -1.66 10.15 2.44
N TRP A 422 -1.09 9.09 1.85
CA TRP A 422 -0.21 8.15 2.56
C TRP A 422 1.28 8.43 2.30
N ALA A 423 1.61 9.01 1.15
CA ALA A 423 2.97 9.44 0.79
C ALA A 423 3.51 10.69 1.55
N VAL A 424 2.77 11.23 2.53
CA VAL A 424 3.11 12.46 3.29
C VAL A 424 3.62 12.17 4.71
N LEU A 425 3.75 10.89 5.08
CA LEU A 425 4.20 10.45 6.41
C LEU A 425 5.35 9.41 6.36
N CYS A 426 6.23 9.56 5.36
CA CYS A 426 7.55 8.92 5.30
C CYS A 426 8.62 9.93 5.76
#